data_AF-A0A395GHD3-F1
#
_entry.id   AF-A0A395GHD3-F1
#
_cell.length_a   1.000
_cell.length_b   1.000
_cell.length_c   1.000
_cell.angle_alpha   90.00
_cell.angle_beta   90.00
_cell.angle_gamma   90.00
#
_symmetry.space_group_name_H-M   'P 1'
#
loop_
_entity.id
_entity.type
_entity.pdbx_description
1 polymer ?
#
loop_
_entity_poly.entity_id
_entity_poly.type
_entity_poly.pdbx_seq_one_letter_code
_entity_poly.pdbx_strand_id
1 'polypeptide(L)' 'IFLFKLINRSTAFQRLINKILIEYLDKFIIIYINNILIYNNNIAEYKLYIYLVLKKL' A
#
# COMPACT_ATOMS: atom_id res chain seq x y z
N ILE A 1 -2.92 8.00 -10.49
CA ILE A 1 -2.92 6.58 -10.08
C ILE A 1 -1.51 6.04 -10.25
N PHE A 2 -0.87 5.62 -9.16
CA PHE A 2 0.47 5.02 -9.21
C PHE A 2 0.37 3.63 -8.58
N LEU A 3 0.87 2.63 -9.31
CA LEU A 3 0.68 1.22 -8.98
C LEU A 3 2.01 0.64 -8.51
N PHE A 4 2.13 0.37 -7.21
CA PHE A 4 3.27 -0.37 -6.69
C PHE A 4 3.03 -1.86 -6.93
N LYS A 5 3.87 -2.48 -7.76
CA LYS A 5 3.84 -3.92 -8.04
C LYS A 5 4.85 -4.62 -7.14
N LEU A 6 4.38 -5.24 -6.06
CA LEU A 6 5.23 -6.02 -5.16
C LEU A 6 5.23 -7.48 -5.61
N ILE A 7 6.38 -7.96 -6.06
CA ILE A 7 6.54 -9.32 -6.59
C ILE A 7 6.78 -10.27 -5.42
N ASN A 8 5.72 -10.67 -4.72
CA ASN A 8 5.72 -11.90 -3.93
C ASN A 8 4.34 -12.54 -3.95
N ARG A 9 4.21 -13.57 -4.80
CA ARG A 9 2.98 -14.29 -5.17
C ARG A 9 2.41 -15.23 -4.09
N SER A 10 2.75 -15.05 -2.81
CA SER A 10 2.28 -15.96 -1.75
C SER A 10 1.08 -15.39 -1.01
N THR A 11 0.09 -16.23 -0.73
CA THR A 11 -1.06 -15.93 0.15
C THR A 11 -0.62 -15.47 1.54
N ALA A 12 0.57 -15.89 1.99
CA ALA A 12 1.19 -15.42 3.22
C ALA A 12 1.56 -13.93 3.16
N PHE A 13 2.12 -13.46 2.04
CA PHE A 13 2.44 -12.05 1.83
C PHE A 13 1.17 -11.18 1.83
N GLN A 14 0.12 -11.65 1.17
CA GLN A 14 -1.16 -10.93 1.16
C GLN A 14 -1.78 -10.83 2.57
N ARG A 15 -1.70 -11.89 3.39
CA ARG A 15 -2.15 -11.84 4.80
C ARG A 15 -1.31 -10.88 5.63
N LEU A 16 0.00 -10.84 5.41
CA LEU A 16 0.93 -9.99 6.15
C LEU A 16 0.72 -8.51 5.79
N ILE A 17 0.66 -8.19 4.49
CA ILE A 17 0.35 -6.86 3.99
C ILE A 17 -1.04 -6.40 4.43
N ASN A 18 -2.06 -7.26 4.33
CA ASN A 18 -3.38 -6.92 4.81
C ASN A 18 -3.35 -6.59 6.29
N LYS A 19 -2.64 -7.35 7.14
CA LYS A 19 -2.56 -7.08 8.58
C LYS A 19 -1.83 -5.77 8.91
N ILE A 20 -0.72 -5.48 8.21
CA ILE A 20 0.13 -4.30 8.47
C ILE A 20 -0.52 -3.02 7.93
N LEU A 21 -1.15 -3.10 6.76
CA LEU A 21 -1.72 -1.95 6.06
C LEU A 21 -3.24 -1.80 6.26
N ILE A 22 -3.88 -2.68 7.06
CA ILE A 22 -5.33 -2.59 7.36
C ILE A 22 -5.72 -1.19 7.89
N GLU A 23 -4.83 -0.57 8.67
CA GLU A 23 -5.05 0.74 9.29
C GLU A 23 -5.10 1.89 8.29
N TYR A 24 -4.54 1.68 7.10
CA TYR A 24 -4.45 2.64 5.99
C TYR A 24 -5.42 2.29 4.84
N LEU A 25 -6.00 1.09 4.89
CA LEU A 25 -7.02 0.60 3.96
C LEU A 25 -8.25 1.51 4.06
N ASP A 26 -8.84 1.84 2.90
CA ASP A 26 -9.96 2.79 2.72
C ASP A 26 -9.69 4.27 3.09
N LYS A 27 -8.49 4.62 3.58
CA LYS A 27 -8.10 6.02 3.81
C LYS A 27 -7.40 6.61 2.59
N PHE A 28 -6.29 5.99 2.20
CA PHE A 28 -5.45 6.42 1.08
C PHE A 28 -4.81 5.23 0.36
N ILE A 29 -5.12 4.00 0.75
CA ILE A 29 -4.58 2.76 0.18
C ILE A 29 -5.71 1.83 -0.24
N ILE A 30 -5.59 1.28 -1.44
CA ILE A 30 -6.37 0.15 -1.95
C ILE A 30 -5.40 -0.99 -2.26
N ILE A 31 -5.70 -2.18 -1.75
CA ILE A 31 -4.87 -3.38 -1.96
C ILE A 31 -5.59 -4.27 -2.97
N TYR A 32 -4.95 -4.54 -4.11
CA TYR A 32 -5.50 -5.39 -5.16
C TYR A 32 -4.54 -6.52 -5.51
N ILE A 33 -4.85 -7.73 -5.03
CA ILE A 33 -4.08 -8.97 -5.25
C ILE A 33 -2.60 -8.78 -4.85
N ASN A 34 -1.74 -8.37 -5.80
CA ASN A 34 -0.31 -8.18 -5.61
C ASN A 34 0.14 -6.71 -5.65
N ASN A 35 -0.82 -5.79 -5.79
CA ASN A 35 -0.55 -4.38 -5.97
C ASN A 35 -1.11 -3.57 -4.83
N ILE A 36 -0.33 -2.59 -4.38
CA ILE A 36 -0.79 -1.54 -3.48
C ILE A 36 -1.00 -0.30 -4.33
N LEU A 37 -2.22 0.22 -4.29
CA LEU A 37 -2.60 1.46 -4.95
C LEU A 37 -2.75 2.54 -3.89
N ILE A 38 -1.90 3.54 -3.96
CA ILE A 38 -1.95 4.72 -3.09
C ILE A 38 -2.57 5.84 -3.93
N TYR A 39 -3.64 6.46 -3.42
CA TYR A 39 -4.27 7.60 -4.08
C TYR A 39 -4.16 8.82 -3.17
N ASN A 40 -3.74 9.95 -3.74
CA ASN A 40 -3.84 11.24 -3.09
C ASN A 40 -3.89 12.36 -4.14
N ASN A 41 -4.59 13.44 -3.82
CA ASN A 41 -4.71 14.63 -4.68
C ASN A 41 -3.48 15.55 -4.56
N ASN A 42 -2.69 15.43 -3.49
CA ASN A 42 -1.50 16.24 -3.25
C ASN A 42 -0.21 15.42 -3.36
N ILE A 43 0.71 15.82 -4.25
CA ILE A 43 2.00 15.14 -4.47
C ILE A 43 2.89 15.12 -3.22
N ALA A 44 2.87 16.17 -2.40
CA ALA A 44 3.73 16.27 -1.22
C ALA A 44 3.36 15.25 -0.15
N GLU A 45 2.07 15.19 0.17
CA GLU A 45 1.49 14.18 1.05
C GLU A 45 1.59 12.77 0.45
N TYR A 46 1.46 12.63 -0.87
CA TYR A 46 1.63 11.35 -1.54
C TYR A 46 3.00 10.72 -1.27
N LYS A 47 4.08 11.51 -1.30
CA LYS A 47 5.43 11.03 -0.93
C LYS A 47 5.52 10.62 0.53
N LEU A 48 4.85 11.35 1.42
CA LEU A 48 4.81 11.04 2.85
C LEU A 48 4.06 9.73 3.10
N TYR A 49 2.94 9.49 2.41
CA TYR A 49 2.22 8.21 2.48
C TYR A 49 3.04 7.03 1.96
N ILE A 50 3.75 7.19 0.83
CA ILE A 50 4.68 6.16 0.36
C ILE A 50 5.72 5.86 1.44
N TYR A 51 6.31 6.88 2.05
CA TYR A 51 7.32 6.70 3.09
C TYR A 51 6.74 5.96 4.31
N LEU A 52 5.53 6.30 4.76
CA LEU A 52 4.86 5.62 5.86
C LEU A 52 4.59 4.14 5.54
N VAL A 53 4.14 3.84 4.33
CA VAL A 53 3.87 2.47 3.87
C VAL A 53 5.17 1.65 3.78
N LEU A 54 6.22 2.22 3.20
CA LEU A 54 7.53 1.58 3.10
C LEU A 54 8.21 1.39 4.46
N LYS A 55 7.93 2.24 5.44
CA LYS A 55 8.45 2.10 6.80
C LYS A 55 7.72 1.01 7.60
N LYS A 56 6.46 0.75 7.27
CA LYS A 56 5.62 -0.28 7.92
C LYS A 56 5.80 -1.67 7.30
N LEU A 57 6.13 -1.74 6.01
CA LEU A 57 6.54 -2.97 5.30
C LEU A 57 7.94 -3.43 5.74
#